data_AF-A0A1S7S694-F1
#
_entry.id   AF-A0A1S7S694-F1
#
_cell.length_a   1.000
_cell.length_b   1.000
_cell.length_c   1.000
_cell.angle_alpha   90.00
_cell.angle_beta   90.00
_cell.angle_gamma   90.00
#
_symmetry.space_group_name_H-M   'P 1'
#
loop_
_entity.id
_entity.type
_entity.pdbx_description
1 polymer ?
#
loop_
_entity_poly.entity_id
_entity_poly.type
_entity_poly.pdbx_seq_one_letter_code
_entity_poly.pdbx_strand_id
1 'polypeptide(L)'
;MKSVWNRINWLIVALVSTTAYITFIVWKVEFYKIWVFLSSPDLNEVGDFLAGVFSPLAFIWLVAAVLTQRQELVETRTQFKENQEVVDAQLRTINKQSELLQQQHTLAEETAKKTYRLSLFGERYNIYSDFVKFGKKFPNMHDLDAAYLELNDLIQRARFVFGDDICDWFEEISDGIYDLIQLRQCPKVPSVGSYGETIMKFDDETRVLINERRSWLTDQFRLPTERDRFYNSMRINDN
;
A
#
# COMPACT_ATOMS: atom_id res chain seq x y z
N MET A 1 42.13 -36.46 -13.34
CA MET A 1 42.92 -35.94 -14.49
C MET A 1 42.42 -34.61 -15.05
N LYS A 2 41.11 -34.36 -15.24
CA LYS A 2 40.58 -33.08 -15.79
C LYS A 2 40.98 -31.80 -15.00
N SER A 3 41.07 -31.86 -13.67
CA SER A 3 41.42 -30.68 -12.83
C SER A 3 42.90 -30.28 -12.89
N VAL A 4 43.77 -31.15 -13.43
CA VAL A 4 45.18 -30.82 -13.63
C VAL A 4 45.34 -29.97 -14.88
N TRP A 5 44.63 -30.34 -15.96
CA TRP A 5 44.64 -29.60 -17.23
C TRP A 5 44.06 -28.19 -17.13
N ASN A 6 43.05 -27.95 -16.28
CA ASN A 6 42.47 -26.61 -16.11
C ASN A 6 43.36 -25.63 -15.35
N ARG A 7 44.37 -26.11 -14.62
CA ARG A 7 45.30 -25.26 -13.85
C ARG A 7 46.64 -25.02 -14.55
N ILE A 8 46.84 -25.61 -15.73
CA ILE A 8 48.04 -25.41 -16.54
C ILE A 8 47.90 -24.08 -17.28
N ASN A 9 48.84 -23.18 -17.03
CA ASN A 9 48.98 -21.96 -17.81
C ASN A 9 49.67 -22.30 -19.14
N TRP A 10 48.86 -22.47 -20.20
CA TRP A 10 49.36 -22.81 -21.54
C TRP A 10 50.33 -21.77 -22.10
N LEU A 11 50.27 -20.51 -21.64
CA LEU A 11 51.24 -19.49 -22.02
C LEU A 11 52.63 -19.80 -21.47
N ILE A 12 52.73 -20.33 -20.24
CA ILE A 12 54.02 -20.77 -19.66
C ILE A 12 54.53 -22.00 -20.43
N VAL A 13 53.66 -22.94 -20.78
CA VAL A 13 54.03 -24.12 -21.59
C VAL A 13 54.53 -23.69 -22.98
N ALA A 14 53.87 -22.73 -23.62
CA ALA A 14 54.33 -22.14 -24.87
C ALA A 14 55.69 -21.45 -24.71
N LEU A 15 55.87 -20.66 -23.65
CA LEU A 15 57.13 -19.94 -23.39
C LEU A 15 58.30 -20.93 -23.17
N VAL A 16 58.10 -21.99 -22.39
CA VAL A 16 59.12 -23.03 -22.19
C VAL A 16 59.40 -23.79 -23.49
N SER A 17 58.37 -24.14 -24.26
CA SER A 17 58.52 -24.87 -25.52
C SER A 17 59.22 -24.04 -26.60
N THR A 18 58.90 -22.76 -26.69
CA THR A 18 59.56 -21.83 -27.61
C THR A 18 61.01 -21.56 -27.21
N THR A 19 61.29 -21.40 -25.91
CA THR A 19 62.67 -21.31 -25.40
C THR A 19 63.48 -22.55 -25.77
N ALA A 20 62.95 -23.75 -25.51
CA ALA A 20 63.60 -25.01 -25.84
C ALA A 20 63.84 -25.18 -27.36
N TYR A 21 62.88 -24.76 -28.18
CA TYR A 21 62.99 -24.79 -29.64
C TYR A 21 64.08 -23.85 -30.16
N ILE A 22 64.14 -22.62 -29.65
CA ILE A 22 65.18 -21.64 -30.03
C ILE A 22 66.57 -22.17 -29.61
N THR A 23 66.71 -22.68 -28.39
CA THR A 23 67.98 -23.28 -27.93
C THR A 23 68.40 -24.45 -28.82
N PHE A 24 67.47 -25.30 -29.24
CA PHE A 24 67.75 -26.42 -30.14
C PHE A 24 68.22 -25.97 -31.53
N ILE A 25 67.61 -24.93 -32.10
CA ILE A 25 68.03 -24.35 -33.38
C ILE A 25 69.44 -23.77 -33.29
N VAL A 26 69.69 -22.95 -32.27
CA VAL A 26 71.00 -22.30 -32.06
C VAL A 26 72.10 -23.34 -31.87
N TRP A 27 71.79 -24.43 -31.14
CA TRP A 27 72.72 -25.54 -30.95
C TRP A 27 73.00 -26.31 -32.24
N LYS A 28 71.99 -26.53 -33.10
CA LYS A 28 72.13 -27.31 -34.33
C LYS A 28 72.79 -26.57 -35.48
N VAL A 29 72.50 -25.29 -35.64
CA VAL A 29 72.95 -24.49 -36.80
C VAL A 29 74.28 -23.80 -36.54
N GLU A 30 74.73 -23.74 -35.27
CA GLU A 30 75.88 -22.96 -34.79
C GLU A 30 75.68 -21.46 -35.02
N PHE A 31 75.67 -20.68 -33.94
CA PHE A 31 75.37 -19.24 -33.95
C PHE A 31 76.19 -18.45 -34.98
N TYR A 32 77.45 -18.85 -35.19
CA TYR A 32 78.36 -18.22 -36.15
C TYR A 32 77.88 -18.33 -37.61
N LYS A 33 77.31 -19.47 -38.01
CA LYS A 33 76.81 -19.68 -39.38
C LYS A 33 75.55 -18.90 -39.67
N ILE A 34 74.66 -18.75 -38.67
CA ILE A 34 73.46 -17.92 -38.77
C ILE A 34 73.85 -16.46 -39.02
N TRP A 35 74.86 -15.96 -38.29
CA TRP A 35 75.33 -14.58 -38.41
C TRP A 35 75.99 -14.29 -39.77
N VAL A 36 76.78 -15.22 -40.28
CA VAL A 36 77.41 -15.12 -41.61
C VAL A 36 76.35 -15.17 -42.72
N PHE A 37 75.38 -16.08 -42.63
CA PHE A 37 74.28 -16.22 -43.59
C PHE A 37 73.39 -14.96 -43.67
N LEU A 38 73.10 -14.33 -42.52
CA LEU A 38 72.34 -13.06 -42.50
C LEU A 38 73.13 -11.86 -43.07
N SER A 39 74.46 -11.95 -43.14
CA SER A 39 75.34 -10.84 -43.52
C SER A 39 75.67 -10.77 -45.03
N SER A 40 75.23 -11.74 -45.83
CA SER A 40 75.44 -11.77 -47.30
C SER A 40 74.23 -12.36 -48.01
N PRO A 41 73.15 -11.58 -48.22
CA PRO A 41 71.84 -12.15 -48.50
C PRO A 41 71.59 -12.38 -49.99
N ASP A 42 71.10 -13.57 -50.31
CA ASP A 42 70.10 -13.75 -51.36
C ASP A 42 68.72 -13.66 -50.68
N LEU A 43 67.88 -12.69 -51.06
CA LEU A 43 66.68 -12.34 -50.30
C LEU A 43 65.68 -13.50 -50.16
N ASN A 44 65.67 -14.42 -51.14
CA ASN A 44 64.75 -15.55 -51.15
C ASN A 44 65.13 -16.60 -50.09
N GLU A 45 66.43 -16.89 -49.92
CA GLU A 45 66.91 -17.89 -48.96
C GLU A 45 66.74 -17.43 -47.50
N VAL A 46 66.89 -16.13 -47.25
CA VAL A 46 66.63 -15.54 -45.94
C VAL A 46 65.14 -15.63 -45.59
N GLY A 47 64.26 -15.43 -46.58
CA GLY A 47 62.81 -15.60 -46.43
C GLY A 47 62.41 -17.03 -46.07
N ASP A 48 62.97 -18.02 -46.78
CA ASP A 48 62.69 -19.44 -46.53
C ASP A 48 63.20 -19.91 -45.16
N PHE A 49 64.37 -19.42 -44.72
CA PHE A 49 64.89 -19.70 -43.39
C PHE A 49 64.00 -19.10 -42.29
N LEU A 50 63.62 -17.83 -42.42
CA LEU A 50 62.72 -17.17 -41.47
C LEU A 50 61.35 -17.85 -41.44
N ALA A 51 60.77 -18.20 -42.59
CA ALA A 51 59.51 -18.92 -42.66
C ALA A 51 59.60 -20.29 -41.97
N GLY A 52 60.70 -21.01 -42.16
CA GLY A 52 60.96 -22.31 -41.52
C GLY A 52 61.10 -22.22 -39.99
N VAL A 53 61.74 -21.18 -39.47
CA VAL A 53 61.94 -20.97 -38.02
C VAL A 53 60.68 -20.42 -37.34
N PHE A 54 59.96 -19.49 -37.99
CA PHE A 54 58.78 -18.87 -37.41
C PHE A 54 57.51 -19.72 -37.51
N SER A 55 57.41 -20.64 -38.49
CA SER A 55 56.21 -21.48 -38.66
C SER A 55 55.90 -22.37 -37.45
N PRO A 56 56.85 -23.15 -36.89
CA PRO A 56 56.60 -23.93 -35.66
C PRO A 56 56.37 -23.05 -34.43
N LEU A 57 57.03 -21.90 -34.34
CA LEU A 57 56.85 -20.93 -33.26
C LEU A 57 55.41 -20.41 -33.23
N ALA A 58 54.89 -19.97 -34.38
CA ALA A 58 53.52 -19.50 -34.52
C ALA A 58 52.50 -20.60 -34.17
N PHE A 59 52.78 -21.86 -34.55
CA PHE A 59 51.91 -22.98 -34.23
C PHE A 59 51.84 -23.27 -32.72
N ILE A 60 52.96 -23.21 -32.00
CA ILE A 60 52.99 -23.40 -30.52
C ILE A 60 52.12 -22.35 -29.83
N TRP A 61 52.26 -21.08 -30.22
CA TRP A 61 51.47 -19.98 -29.66
C TRP A 61 49.98 -20.08 -30.02
N LEU A 62 49.66 -20.49 -31.24
CA LEU A 62 48.27 -20.70 -31.68
C LEU A 62 47.59 -21.81 -30.87
N VAL A 63 48.26 -22.94 -30.66
CA VAL A 63 47.71 -24.04 -29.84
C VAL A 63 47.51 -23.60 -28.40
N ALA A 64 48.48 -22.87 -27.82
CA ALA A 64 48.34 -22.36 -26.46
C ALA A 64 47.17 -21.37 -26.33
N ALA A 65 47.01 -20.44 -27.28
CA ALA A 65 45.89 -19.50 -27.29
C ALA A 65 44.53 -20.22 -27.38
N VAL A 66 44.40 -21.22 -28.25
CA VAL A 66 43.15 -22.02 -28.40
C VAL A 66 42.84 -22.80 -27.12
N LEU A 67 43.85 -23.35 -26.45
CA LEU A 67 43.65 -24.10 -25.20
C LEU A 67 43.26 -23.19 -24.03
N THR A 68 43.91 -22.03 -23.90
CA THR A 68 43.52 -21.00 -22.91
C THR A 68 42.09 -20.52 -23.16
N GLN A 69 41.75 -20.20 -24.40
CA GLN A 69 40.40 -19.76 -24.78
C GLN A 69 39.33 -20.82 -24.44
N ARG A 70 39.65 -22.12 -24.61
CA ARG A 70 38.75 -23.20 -24.20
C ARG A 70 38.55 -23.29 -22.69
N GLN A 71 39.60 -23.07 -21.90
CA GLN A 71 39.50 -23.06 -20.43
C GLN A 71 38.59 -21.92 -19.96
N GLU A 72 38.81 -20.71 -20.46
CA GLU A 72 38.00 -19.53 -20.12
C GLU A 72 36.52 -19.74 -20.47
N LEU A 73 36.21 -20.34 -21.63
CA LEU A 73 34.84 -20.65 -22.03
C LEU A 73 34.17 -21.68 -21.10
N VAL A 74 34.92 -22.67 -20.60
CA VAL A 74 34.39 -23.68 -19.67
C VAL A 74 34.10 -23.05 -18.30
N GLU A 75 35.01 -22.22 -17.79
CA GLU A 75 34.81 -21.49 -16.55
C GLU A 75 33.63 -20.54 -16.64
N THR A 76 33.55 -19.77 -17.73
CA THR A 76 32.43 -18.88 -18.03
C THR A 76 31.10 -19.63 -18.04
N ARG A 77 31.03 -20.80 -18.71
CA ARG A 77 29.82 -21.65 -18.71
C ARG A 77 29.44 -22.13 -17.31
N THR A 78 30.41 -22.41 -16.46
CA THR A 78 30.16 -22.86 -15.09
C THR A 78 29.61 -21.72 -14.25
N GLN A 79 30.22 -20.53 -14.34
CA GLN A 79 29.72 -19.31 -13.69
C GLN A 79 28.31 -18.93 -14.18
N PHE A 80 28.01 -19.11 -15.46
CA PHE A 80 26.65 -18.87 -15.98
C PHE A 80 25.63 -19.83 -15.38
N LYS A 81 25.97 -21.11 -15.19
CA LYS A 81 25.08 -22.08 -14.54
C LYS A 81 24.84 -21.72 -13.07
N GLU A 82 25.89 -21.39 -12.34
CA GLU A 82 25.77 -20.96 -10.95
C GLU A 82 24.92 -19.69 -10.82
N ASN A 83 25.12 -18.71 -11.72
CA ASN A 83 24.28 -17.52 -11.76
C ASN A 83 22.81 -17.83 -12.08
N GLN A 84 22.54 -18.76 -13.00
CA GLN A 84 21.16 -19.19 -13.29
C GLN A 84 20.49 -19.82 -12.05
N GLU A 85 21.20 -20.67 -11.31
CA GLU A 85 20.68 -21.28 -10.08
C GLU A 85 20.36 -20.23 -9.01
N VAL A 86 21.23 -19.22 -8.85
CA VAL A 86 21.00 -18.10 -7.92
C VAL A 86 19.80 -17.27 -8.35
N VAL A 87 19.67 -16.95 -9.64
CA VAL A 87 18.53 -16.20 -10.18
C VAL A 87 17.23 -16.98 -9.96
N ASP A 88 17.22 -18.29 -10.20
CA ASP A 88 16.05 -19.14 -9.94
C ASP A 88 15.67 -19.16 -8.45
N ALA A 89 16.65 -19.22 -7.55
CA ALA A 89 16.41 -19.14 -6.11
C ALA A 89 15.85 -17.77 -5.69
N GLN A 90 16.35 -16.69 -6.30
CA GLN A 90 15.83 -15.34 -6.09
C GLN A 90 14.39 -15.20 -6.59
N LEU A 91 14.07 -15.71 -7.78
CA LEU A 91 12.70 -15.69 -8.31
C LEU A 91 11.72 -16.45 -7.42
N ARG A 92 12.11 -17.62 -6.91
CA ARG A 92 11.28 -18.36 -5.92
C ARG A 92 11.04 -17.55 -4.66
N THR A 93 12.04 -16.80 -4.20
CA THR A 93 11.92 -15.94 -3.01
C THR A 93 11.00 -14.76 -3.28
N ILE A 94 11.14 -14.10 -4.44
CA ILE A 94 10.28 -13.00 -4.87
C ILE A 94 8.83 -13.47 -4.98
N ASN A 95 8.57 -14.64 -5.57
CA ASN A 95 7.22 -15.18 -5.67
C ASN A 95 6.58 -15.41 -4.29
N LYS A 96 7.33 -15.97 -3.33
CA LYS A 96 6.87 -16.14 -1.95
C LYS A 96 6.61 -14.80 -1.26
N GLN A 97 7.47 -13.81 -1.47
CA GLN A 97 7.27 -12.47 -0.92
C GLN A 97 6.04 -11.79 -1.53
N SER A 98 5.82 -11.93 -2.83
CA SER A 98 4.63 -11.41 -3.51
C SER A 98 3.35 -12.03 -2.96
N GLU A 99 3.32 -13.34 -2.73
CA GLU A 99 2.18 -14.03 -2.12
C GLU A 99 1.91 -13.53 -0.70
N LEU A 100 2.95 -13.39 0.13
CA LEU A 100 2.83 -12.85 1.48
C LEU A 100 2.33 -11.40 1.47
N LEU A 101 2.81 -10.57 0.55
CA LEU A 101 2.34 -9.18 0.39
C LEU A 101 0.86 -9.13 0.00
N GLN A 102 0.41 -10.03 -0.87
CA GLN A 102 -0.99 -10.12 -1.24
C GLN A 102 -1.87 -10.51 -0.04
N GLN A 103 -1.42 -11.49 0.76
CA GLN A 103 -2.10 -11.88 2.00
C GLN A 103 -2.15 -10.72 3.02
N GLN A 104 -1.06 -9.98 3.17
CA GLN A 104 -1.02 -8.79 4.04
C GLN A 104 -1.97 -7.70 3.56
N HIS A 105 -2.05 -7.47 2.25
CA HIS A 105 -3.00 -6.51 1.68
C HIS A 105 -4.45 -6.88 1.98
N THR A 106 -4.84 -8.14 1.75
CA THR A 106 -6.20 -8.62 2.05
C THR A 106 -6.50 -8.51 3.55
N LEU A 107 -5.57 -8.92 4.41
CA LEU A 107 -5.75 -8.81 5.86
C LEU A 107 -5.86 -7.36 6.33
N ALA A 108 -5.05 -6.46 5.77
CA ALA A 108 -5.09 -5.03 6.08
C ALA A 108 -6.43 -4.41 5.66
N GLU A 109 -6.94 -4.77 4.47
CA GLU A 109 -8.25 -4.32 3.99
C GLU A 109 -9.38 -4.81 4.91
N GLU A 110 -9.37 -6.08 5.30
CA GLU A 110 -10.35 -6.62 6.26
C GLU A 110 -10.27 -5.93 7.62
N THR A 111 -9.06 -5.69 8.11
CA THR A 111 -8.82 -5.03 9.40
C THR A 111 -9.32 -3.59 9.35
N ALA A 112 -9.06 -2.88 8.24
CA ALA A 112 -9.56 -1.53 8.01
C ALA A 112 -11.10 -1.51 8.00
N LYS A 113 -11.74 -2.44 7.28
CA LYS A 113 -13.21 -2.60 7.25
C LYS A 113 -13.77 -2.85 8.66
N LYS A 114 -13.17 -3.76 9.45
CA LYS A 114 -13.59 -4.05 10.83
C LYS A 114 -13.43 -2.84 11.75
N THR A 115 -12.29 -2.15 11.66
CA THR A 115 -12.00 -0.94 12.46
C THR A 115 -12.96 0.18 12.13
N TYR A 116 -13.21 0.41 10.84
CA TYR A 116 -14.18 1.39 10.36
C TYR A 116 -15.58 1.10 10.92
N ARG A 117 -16.04 -0.16 10.85
CA ARG A 117 -17.34 -0.58 11.41
C ARG A 117 -17.44 -0.34 12.91
N LEU A 118 -16.39 -0.67 13.66
CA LEU A 118 -16.36 -0.45 15.10
C LEU A 118 -16.41 1.04 15.43
N SER A 119 -15.65 1.86 14.70
CA SER A 119 -15.67 3.32 14.84
C SER A 119 -17.05 3.90 14.52
N LEU A 120 -17.70 3.42 13.45
CA LEU A 120 -19.03 3.85 13.05
C LEU A 120 -20.06 3.49 14.12
N PHE A 121 -20.03 2.26 14.63
CA PHE A 121 -20.89 1.82 15.73
C PHE A 121 -20.68 2.69 16.99
N GLY A 122 -19.42 2.96 17.34
CA GLY A 122 -19.08 3.84 18.47
C GLY A 122 -19.69 5.23 18.33
N GLU A 123 -19.57 5.86 17.16
CA GLU A 123 -20.13 7.19 16.96
C GLU A 123 -21.67 7.20 16.92
N ARG A 124 -22.29 6.18 16.31
CA ARG A 124 -23.75 5.98 16.38
C ARG A 124 -24.24 5.84 17.82
N TYR A 125 -23.51 5.08 18.64
CA TYR A 125 -23.82 4.91 20.04
C TYR A 125 -23.65 6.22 20.83
N ASN A 126 -22.61 7.01 20.53
CA ASN A 126 -22.42 8.33 21.15
C ASN A 126 -23.60 9.26 20.87
N ILE A 127 -24.02 9.35 19.61
CA ILE A 127 -25.18 10.16 19.19
C ILE A 127 -26.46 9.69 19.87
N TYR A 128 -26.69 8.37 19.93
CA TYR A 128 -27.83 7.80 20.68
C TYR A 128 -27.79 8.21 22.16
N SER A 129 -26.64 8.05 22.81
CA SER A 129 -26.45 8.44 24.21
C SER A 129 -26.72 9.94 24.41
N ASP A 130 -26.23 10.79 23.51
CA ASP A 130 -26.42 12.23 23.57
C ASP A 130 -27.89 12.62 23.33
N PHE A 131 -28.59 11.91 22.44
CA PHE A 131 -30.03 12.10 22.22
C PHE A 131 -30.86 11.74 23.46
N VAL A 132 -30.55 10.61 24.12
CA VAL A 132 -31.21 10.23 25.38
C VAL A 132 -30.91 11.25 26.50
N LYS A 133 -29.69 11.79 26.56
CA LYS A 133 -29.36 12.86 27.51
C LYS A 133 -30.14 14.14 27.19
N PHE A 134 -30.28 14.49 25.91
CA PHE A 134 -31.06 15.64 25.46
C PHE A 134 -32.51 15.56 25.96
N GLY A 135 -33.19 14.43 25.74
CA GLY A 135 -34.57 14.24 26.22
C GLY A 135 -34.71 14.38 27.74
N LYS A 136 -33.72 13.92 28.51
CA LYS A 136 -33.66 14.09 29.98
C LYS A 136 -33.37 15.52 30.41
N LYS A 137 -32.56 16.25 29.64
CA LYS A 137 -32.12 17.62 29.93
C LYS A 137 -33.26 18.63 29.72
N PHE A 138 -34.11 18.39 28.73
CA PHE A 138 -35.23 19.27 28.40
C PHE A 138 -36.59 18.60 28.68
N PRO A 139 -36.89 18.24 29.95
CA PRO A 139 -38.19 17.66 30.27
C PRO A 139 -39.29 18.68 29.97
N ASN A 140 -40.29 18.27 29.19
CA ASN A 140 -41.41 19.11 28.76
C ASN A 140 -41.03 20.36 27.92
N MET A 141 -39.81 20.43 27.39
CA MET A 141 -39.35 21.52 26.52
C MET A 141 -39.48 22.92 27.18
N HIS A 142 -38.95 23.06 28.39
CA HIS A 142 -39.02 24.32 29.15
C HIS A 142 -38.23 25.45 28.45
N ASP A 143 -37.05 25.14 27.94
CA ASP A 143 -36.16 26.05 27.22
C ASP A 143 -36.07 25.62 25.74
N LEU A 144 -36.95 26.20 24.93
CA LEU A 144 -37.15 25.78 23.53
C LEU A 144 -36.00 26.23 22.62
N ASP A 145 -35.45 27.43 22.85
CA ASP A 145 -34.37 27.98 22.03
C ASP A 145 -33.08 27.17 22.21
N ALA A 146 -32.73 26.84 23.46
CA ALA A 146 -31.57 25.98 23.75
C ALA A 146 -31.79 24.55 23.22
N ALA A 147 -33.00 24.00 23.38
CA ALA A 147 -33.34 22.67 22.88
C ALA A 147 -33.23 22.59 21.34
N TYR A 148 -33.69 23.62 20.63
CA TYR A 148 -33.58 23.67 19.17
C TYR A 148 -32.12 23.68 18.70
N LEU A 149 -31.27 24.52 19.32
CA LEU A 149 -29.86 24.61 18.95
C LEU A 149 -29.10 23.30 19.23
N GLU A 150 -29.32 22.69 20.39
CA GLU A 150 -28.66 21.42 20.75
C GLU A 150 -29.12 20.25 19.90
N LEU A 151 -30.41 20.19 19.54
CA LEU A 151 -30.90 19.15 18.64
C LEU A 151 -30.34 19.35 17.22
N ASN A 152 -30.24 20.58 16.74
CA ASN A 152 -29.67 20.84 15.42
C ASN A 152 -28.18 20.47 15.35
N ASP A 153 -27.39 20.71 16.41
CA ASP A 153 -26.01 20.19 16.49
C ASP A 153 -25.98 18.66 16.40
N LEU A 154 -26.88 18.00 17.12
CA LEU A 154 -27.01 16.54 17.10
C LEU A 154 -27.41 16.02 15.71
N ILE A 155 -28.30 16.71 14.98
CA ILE A 155 -28.65 16.43 13.58
C ILE A 155 -27.43 16.51 12.66
N GLN A 156 -26.64 17.58 12.77
CA GLN A 156 -25.45 17.74 11.93
C GLN A 156 -24.46 16.59 12.13
N ARG A 157 -24.26 16.17 13.38
CA ARG A 157 -23.42 15.00 13.69
C ARG A 157 -24.05 13.72 13.16
N ALA A 158 -25.35 13.54 13.31
CA ALA A 158 -26.07 12.35 12.87
C ALA A 158 -26.00 12.11 11.36
N ARG A 159 -26.05 13.17 10.55
CA ARG A 159 -25.96 13.10 9.07
C ARG A 159 -24.70 12.41 8.55
N PHE A 160 -23.61 12.40 9.32
CA PHE A 160 -22.37 11.72 8.91
C PHE A 160 -22.37 10.21 9.16
N VAL A 161 -23.24 9.73 10.04
CA VAL A 161 -23.13 8.39 10.61
C VAL A 161 -24.39 7.56 10.39
N PHE A 162 -25.54 8.21 10.32
CA PHE A 162 -26.83 7.60 10.04
C PHE A 162 -27.29 7.88 8.61
N GLY A 163 -28.21 7.05 8.12
CA GLY A 163 -28.94 7.33 6.89
C GLY A 163 -30.14 8.26 7.13
N ASP A 164 -30.88 8.50 6.07
CA ASP A 164 -31.97 9.49 6.03
C ASP A 164 -33.04 9.26 7.13
N ASP A 165 -33.42 8.01 7.43
CA ASP A 165 -34.47 7.69 8.42
C ASP A 165 -34.27 8.34 9.82
N ILE A 166 -33.04 8.33 10.35
CA ILE A 166 -32.77 8.98 11.66
C ILE A 166 -32.65 10.49 11.51
N CYS A 167 -32.12 10.96 10.38
CA CYS A 167 -31.97 12.39 10.13
C CYS A 167 -33.35 13.04 9.96
N ASP A 168 -34.22 12.46 9.14
CA ASP A 168 -35.60 12.86 8.91
C ASP A 168 -36.37 12.87 10.24
N TRP A 169 -36.22 11.82 11.06
CA TRP A 169 -36.86 11.77 12.36
C TRP A 169 -36.38 12.87 13.31
N PHE A 170 -35.08 13.16 13.35
CA PHE A 170 -34.57 14.27 14.16
C PHE A 170 -35.02 15.63 13.62
N GLU A 171 -35.10 15.79 12.30
CA GLU A 171 -35.63 16.98 11.64
C GLU A 171 -37.11 17.17 12.01
N GLU A 172 -37.93 16.12 12.00
CA GLU A 172 -39.33 16.18 12.46
C GLU A 172 -39.43 16.67 13.93
N ILE A 173 -38.52 16.20 14.80
CA ILE A 173 -38.45 16.66 16.20
C ILE A 173 -38.04 18.12 16.26
N SER A 174 -37.03 18.53 15.49
CA SER A 174 -36.53 19.90 15.41
C SER A 174 -37.60 20.87 14.93
N ASP A 175 -38.32 20.50 13.87
CA ASP A 175 -39.47 21.23 13.35
C ASP A 175 -40.56 21.34 14.42
N GLY A 176 -40.81 20.28 15.19
CA GLY A 176 -41.75 20.34 16.30
C GLY A 176 -41.37 21.27 17.43
N ILE A 177 -40.07 21.39 17.73
CA ILE A 177 -39.57 22.38 18.68
C ILE A 177 -39.75 23.79 18.09
N TYR A 178 -39.41 23.97 16.81
CA TYR A 178 -39.56 25.26 16.13
C TYR A 178 -41.02 25.72 16.08
N ASP A 179 -41.97 24.82 15.79
CA ASP A 179 -43.40 25.10 15.82
C ASP A 179 -43.85 25.59 17.21
N LEU A 180 -43.35 24.98 18.28
CA LEU A 180 -43.64 25.44 19.64
C LEU A 180 -43.07 26.83 19.93
N ILE A 181 -41.90 27.16 19.39
CA ILE A 181 -41.33 28.51 19.49
C ILE A 181 -42.27 29.50 18.81
N GLN A 182 -42.72 29.20 17.58
CA GLN A 182 -43.65 30.04 16.82
C GLN A 182 -44.99 30.23 17.54
N LEU A 183 -45.60 29.14 18.03
CA LEU A 183 -46.86 29.20 18.77
C LEU A 183 -46.76 30.01 20.06
N ARG A 184 -45.60 30.02 20.74
CA ARG A 184 -45.39 30.88 21.92
C ARG A 184 -45.26 32.36 21.59
N GLN A 185 -44.89 32.70 20.35
CA GLN A 185 -44.79 34.07 19.86
C GLN A 185 -46.14 34.62 19.38
N CYS A 186 -47.18 33.78 19.26
CA CYS A 186 -48.53 34.22 18.90
C CYS A 186 -49.10 35.25 19.90
N PRO A 187 -49.87 36.24 19.41
CA PRO A 187 -50.45 37.28 20.24
C PRO A 187 -51.43 36.70 21.25
N LYS A 188 -51.33 37.15 22.50
CA LYS A 188 -52.25 36.75 23.59
C LYS A 188 -53.52 37.59 23.54
N VAL A 189 -54.65 36.95 23.80
CA VAL A 189 -55.96 37.59 23.88
C VAL A 189 -56.29 37.98 25.33
N PRO A 190 -57.00 39.10 25.55
CA PRO A 190 -57.48 39.48 26.88
C PRO A 190 -58.56 38.51 27.36
N SER A 191 -58.45 38.06 28.60
CA SER A 191 -59.37 37.14 29.26
C SER A 191 -59.66 37.63 30.69
N VAL A 192 -60.84 37.32 31.22
CA VAL A 192 -61.23 37.72 32.58
C VAL A 192 -60.73 36.66 33.58
N GLY A 193 -59.91 37.10 34.53
CA GLY A 193 -59.37 36.30 35.61
C GLY A 193 -60.37 36.02 36.73
N SER A 194 -59.97 35.19 37.68
CA SER A 194 -60.88 34.67 38.73
C SER A 194 -61.30 35.74 39.75
N TYR A 195 -60.61 36.89 39.78
CA TYR A 195 -60.89 38.03 40.64
C TYR A 195 -61.33 39.28 39.82
N GLY A 196 -61.72 39.11 38.56
CA GLY A 196 -62.20 40.18 37.68
C GLY A 196 -61.09 40.99 36.98
N GLU A 197 -59.83 40.58 37.11
CA GLU A 197 -58.66 41.19 36.46
C GLU A 197 -58.53 40.76 34.99
N THR A 198 -58.07 41.66 34.10
CA THR A 198 -57.77 41.29 32.71
C THR A 198 -56.40 40.62 32.63
N ILE A 199 -56.37 39.34 32.24
CA ILE A 199 -55.15 38.57 32.00
C ILE A 199 -54.99 38.26 30.52
N MET A 200 -53.75 38.39 30.04
CA MET A 200 -53.38 38.00 28.67
C MET A 200 -53.11 36.49 28.63
N LYS A 201 -53.96 35.74 27.93
CA LYS A 201 -53.82 34.29 27.76
C LYS A 201 -53.74 33.95 26.27
N PHE A 202 -53.16 32.80 25.94
CA PHE A 202 -53.36 32.24 24.62
C PHE A 202 -54.85 31.96 24.42
N ASP A 203 -55.33 32.11 23.19
CA ASP A 203 -56.65 31.65 22.84
C ASP A 203 -56.76 30.12 23.05
N ASP A 204 -57.99 29.61 23.09
CA ASP A 204 -58.23 28.21 23.41
C ASP A 204 -57.65 27.27 22.34
N GLU A 205 -57.63 27.66 21.07
CA GLU A 205 -57.10 26.88 19.95
C GLU A 205 -55.57 26.76 20.02
N THR A 206 -54.87 27.89 20.16
CA THR A 206 -53.41 27.94 20.35
C THR A 206 -52.98 27.16 21.59
N ARG A 207 -53.76 27.20 22.68
CA ARG A 207 -53.45 26.42 23.89
C ARG A 207 -53.57 24.91 23.63
N VAL A 208 -54.57 24.47 22.88
CA VAL A 208 -54.73 23.05 22.49
C VAL A 208 -53.55 22.62 21.63
N LEU A 209 -53.20 23.39 20.59
CA LEU A 209 -52.07 23.10 19.70
C LEU A 209 -50.74 23.01 20.44
N ILE A 210 -50.47 23.93 21.38
CA ILE A 210 -49.25 23.88 22.22
C ILE A 210 -49.20 22.59 23.05
N ASN A 211 -50.32 22.17 23.63
CA ASN A 211 -50.36 20.97 24.46
C ASN A 211 -50.21 19.70 23.62
N GLU A 212 -50.86 19.62 22.47
CA GLU A 212 -50.74 18.51 21.53
C GLU A 212 -49.31 18.36 21.02
N ARG A 213 -48.69 19.47 20.55
CA ARG A 213 -47.33 19.45 20.03
C ARG A 213 -46.31 19.10 21.12
N ARG A 214 -46.49 19.62 22.35
CA ARG A 214 -45.65 19.25 23.50
C ARG A 214 -45.81 17.77 23.87
N SER A 215 -47.03 17.25 23.86
CA SER A 215 -47.30 15.83 24.14
C SER A 215 -46.63 14.94 23.11
N TRP A 216 -46.75 15.28 21.82
CA TRP A 216 -46.08 14.57 20.73
C TRP A 216 -44.56 14.57 20.88
N LEU A 217 -43.95 15.74 21.15
CA LEU A 217 -42.50 15.83 21.37
C LEU A 217 -42.05 14.98 22.56
N THR A 218 -42.79 15.00 23.66
CA THR A 218 -42.48 14.20 24.85
C THR A 218 -42.56 12.69 24.56
N ASP A 219 -43.45 12.29 23.64
CA ASP A 219 -43.59 10.90 23.22
C ASP A 219 -42.39 10.41 22.38
N GLN A 220 -41.75 11.30 21.61
CA GLN A 220 -40.56 10.96 20.82
C GLN A 220 -39.38 10.50 21.67
N PHE A 221 -39.29 10.99 22.92
CA PHE A 221 -38.21 10.64 23.86
C PHE A 221 -38.57 9.47 24.80
N ARG A 222 -39.62 8.70 24.48
CA ARG A 222 -39.97 7.51 25.25
C ARG A 222 -39.13 6.32 24.80
N LEU A 223 -38.56 5.62 25.79
CA LEU A 223 -37.65 4.48 25.61
C LEU A 223 -38.07 3.46 24.52
N PRO A 224 -39.35 3.05 24.37
CA PRO A 224 -39.73 2.09 23.33
C PRO A 224 -39.54 2.65 21.91
N THR A 225 -39.99 3.90 21.68
CA THR A 225 -39.94 4.57 20.37
C THR A 225 -38.50 4.87 19.96
N GLU A 226 -37.69 5.38 20.90
CA GLU A 226 -36.27 5.67 20.67
C GLU A 226 -35.49 4.39 20.35
N ARG A 227 -35.65 3.35 21.19
CA ARG A 227 -34.88 2.12 21.06
C ARG A 227 -35.14 1.42 19.74
N ASP A 228 -36.40 1.35 19.31
CA ASP A 228 -36.74 0.59 18.11
C ASP A 228 -36.22 1.27 16.82
N ARG A 229 -36.28 2.61 16.73
CA ARG A 229 -35.70 3.35 15.60
C ARG A 229 -34.18 3.25 15.54
N PHE A 230 -33.50 3.45 16.67
CA PHE A 230 -32.05 3.33 16.73
C PHE A 230 -31.55 1.89 16.57
N TYR A 231 -32.28 0.89 17.04
CA TYR A 231 -31.88 -0.51 16.90
C TYR A 231 -31.77 -0.93 15.42
N ASN A 232 -32.70 -0.47 14.59
CA ASN A 232 -32.68 -0.73 13.15
C ASN A 232 -31.50 -0.02 12.46
N SER A 233 -31.20 1.22 12.88
CA SER A 233 -30.13 2.03 12.29
C SER A 233 -28.72 1.72 12.84
N MET A 234 -28.61 0.99 13.96
CA MET A 234 -27.32 0.56 14.52
C MET A 234 -26.72 -0.65 13.79
N ARG A 235 -27.51 -1.41 13.02
CA ARG A 235 -26.98 -2.56 12.26
C ARG A 235 -26.22 -2.08 11.03
N ILE A 236 -24.97 -2.48 10.91
CA ILE A 236 -24.16 -2.30 9.70
C ILE A 236 -24.32 -3.60 8.90
N ASN A 237 -25.14 -3.60 7.84
CA ASN A 237 -25.30 -4.76 6.97
C ASN A 237 -24.12 -4.88 6.00
N ASP A 238 -23.78 -6.14 5.67
CA ASP A 238 -22.62 -6.55 4.85
C ASP A 238 -22.81 -6.42 3.33
N ASN A 239 -23.83 -5.70 2.86
CA ASN A 239 -24.10 -5.58 1.41
C ASN A 239 -23.07 -4.71 0.68
#